data_AF-X0XV80-F1
#
_entry.id   AF-X0XV80-F1
#
_cell.length_a   1.000
_cell.length_b   1.000
_cell.length_c   1.000
_cell.angle_alpha   90.00
_cell.angle_beta   90.00
_cell.angle_gamma   90.00
#
_symmetry.space_group_name_H-M   'P 1'
#
loop_
_entity.id
_entity.type
_entity.pdbx_description
1 polymer ?
#
loop_
_entity_poly.entity_id
_entity_poly.type
_entity_poly.pdbx_seq_one_letter_code
_entity_poly.pdbx_strand_id
1 'polypeptide(L)'
;KDIGISAPPMKDQLEGLKARIFQGASRVELGFTGVGKGSMGQGQPTPGSYGKDEREAMRDLAKLNKVELTTHATLGVSGLAGFSRQGNLDESEREKSLHEIQRAVDFAADTARGGAIVVHTGEWPRPMFDKFPEFKEFPKEDEKAVLRLVDERTGDVQAIKKDMPIYEPVEIRDPKTGEVINYERDESGDVKIIPKTFDEIVKEEKKFHPELSPEKAFINHYYKSESKRMHAESLFWGSTAIEARKQIERELK
;
A
#
# COMPACT_ATOMS: atom_id res chain seq x y z
N LYS A 1 -1.54 -32.89 -24.59
CA LYS A 1 -0.70 -32.39 -23.47
C LYS A 1 -0.89 -30.89 -23.52
N ASP A 2 -1.64 -30.32 -22.59
CA ASP A 2 -2.08 -28.92 -22.69
C ASP A 2 -0.94 -28.02 -22.19
N ILE A 3 -0.21 -27.43 -23.12
CA ILE A 3 0.90 -26.51 -22.81
C ILE A 3 0.38 -25.10 -23.05
N GLY A 4 0.27 -24.34 -21.96
CA GLY A 4 -0.06 -22.92 -21.98
C GLY A 4 1.18 -22.04 -21.87
N ILE A 5 1.19 -20.91 -22.57
CA ILE A 5 2.29 -19.94 -22.50
C ILE A 5 1.82 -18.52 -22.78
N SER A 6 2.33 -17.54 -22.06
CA SER A 6 2.00 -16.14 -22.32
C SER A 6 2.77 -15.59 -23.52
N ALA A 7 2.10 -14.82 -24.36
CA ALA A 7 2.74 -13.95 -25.33
C ALA A 7 3.51 -12.84 -24.58
N PRO A 8 4.69 -12.39 -25.06
CA PRO A 8 5.47 -11.37 -24.37
C PRO A 8 4.67 -10.05 -24.25
N PRO A 9 4.37 -9.55 -23.03
CA PRO A 9 3.38 -8.47 -22.84
C PRO A 9 3.87 -7.08 -23.28
N MET A 10 5.18 -6.91 -23.49
CA MET A 10 5.80 -5.68 -23.99
C MET A 10 5.85 -5.60 -25.53
N LYS A 11 5.39 -6.64 -26.23
CA LYS A 11 5.52 -6.77 -27.69
C LYS A 11 4.15 -6.80 -28.35
N ASP A 12 4.15 -6.79 -29.68
CA ASP A 12 2.97 -7.07 -30.46
C ASP A 12 2.39 -8.45 -30.13
N GLN A 13 1.12 -8.48 -29.72
CA GLN A 13 0.42 -9.66 -29.27
C GLN A 13 -0.01 -10.56 -30.43
N LEU A 14 -0.22 -10.02 -31.63
CA LEU A 14 -0.57 -10.82 -32.81
C LEU A 14 0.65 -11.61 -33.28
N GLU A 15 1.80 -10.95 -33.36
CA GLU A 15 3.08 -11.61 -33.65
C GLU A 15 3.49 -12.55 -32.51
N GLY A 16 3.27 -12.16 -31.26
CA GLY A 16 3.45 -13.02 -30.09
C GLY A 16 2.62 -14.30 -30.18
N LEU A 17 1.33 -14.18 -30.51
CA LEU A 17 0.42 -15.31 -30.68
C LEU A 17 0.91 -16.26 -31.79
N LYS A 18 1.26 -15.72 -32.97
CA LYS A 18 1.85 -16.52 -34.07
C LYS A 18 3.05 -17.31 -33.59
N ALA A 19 3.99 -16.66 -32.91
CA ALA A 19 5.18 -17.31 -32.40
C ALA A 19 4.86 -18.45 -31.41
N ARG A 20 3.89 -18.25 -30.50
CA ARG A 20 3.48 -19.28 -29.54
C ARG A 20 2.79 -20.47 -30.20
N ILE A 21 1.97 -20.22 -31.22
CA ILE A 21 1.36 -21.28 -32.03
C ILE A 21 2.43 -22.13 -32.71
N PHE A 22 3.44 -21.51 -33.34
CA PHE A 22 4.55 -22.25 -33.95
C PHE A 22 5.41 -23.02 -32.95
N GLN A 23 5.45 -22.59 -31.69
CA GLN A 23 6.08 -23.33 -30.60
C GLN A 23 5.25 -24.54 -30.12
N GLY A 24 4.03 -24.73 -30.64
CA GLY A 24 3.14 -25.83 -30.29
C GLY A 24 2.29 -25.57 -29.05
N ALA A 25 2.10 -24.32 -28.65
CA ALA A 25 1.21 -23.98 -27.54
C ALA A 25 -0.26 -24.26 -27.92
N SER A 26 -0.98 -24.93 -27.01
CA SER A 26 -2.44 -25.16 -27.16
C SER A 26 -3.27 -24.09 -26.46
N ARG A 27 -2.64 -23.32 -25.56
CA ARG A 27 -3.25 -22.16 -24.88
C ARG A 27 -2.29 -20.99 -24.88
N VAL A 28 -2.78 -19.79 -25.18
CA VAL A 28 -1.96 -18.58 -25.20
C VAL A 28 -2.63 -17.47 -24.40
N GLU A 29 -1.90 -16.93 -23.44
CA GLU A 29 -2.31 -15.74 -22.70
C GLU A 29 -1.78 -14.49 -23.40
N LEU A 30 -2.69 -13.57 -23.74
CA LEU A 30 -2.37 -12.27 -24.32
C LEU A 30 -2.29 -11.25 -23.19
N GLY A 31 -1.13 -10.62 -23.03
CA GLY A 31 -0.85 -9.71 -21.92
C GLY A 31 -0.46 -8.32 -22.41
N PHE A 32 -0.66 -7.33 -21.54
CA PHE A 32 -0.39 -5.92 -21.84
C PHE A 32 0.34 -5.28 -20.68
N THR A 33 1.19 -4.29 -20.97
CA THR A 33 1.84 -3.48 -19.93
C THR A 33 1.47 -2.01 -20.01
N GLY A 34 0.95 -1.57 -21.15
CA GLY A 34 0.47 -0.21 -21.32
C GLY A 34 -0.81 0.04 -20.54
N VAL A 35 -1.06 1.31 -20.24
CA VAL A 35 -2.27 1.80 -19.57
C VAL A 35 -2.84 2.95 -20.40
N GLY A 36 -4.16 3.11 -20.39
CA GLY A 36 -4.87 4.13 -21.14
C GLY A 36 -4.71 3.96 -22.65
N LYS A 37 -4.18 4.99 -23.32
CA LYS A 37 -3.96 4.95 -24.77
C LYS A 37 -2.89 3.94 -25.19
N GLY A 38 -1.87 3.70 -24.35
CA GLY A 38 -0.74 2.84 -24.71
C GLY A 38 0.13 3.41 -25.83
N SER A 39 1.19 2.68 -26.17
CA SER A 39 2.08 2.96 -27.29
C SER A 39 2.80 1.70 -27.76
N MET A 40 2.49 1.24 -28.98
CA MET A 40 3.19 0.11 -29.60
C MET A 40 4.68 0.43 -29.83
N GLY A 41 4.99 1.63 -30.29
CA GLY A 41 6.37 2.05 -30.58
C GLY A 41 7.28 2.15 -29.36
N GLN A 42 6.70 2.27 -28.16
CA GLN A 42 7.44 2.30 -26.89
C GLN A 42 7.35 0.98 -26.11
N GLY A 43 6.83 -0.09 -26.73
CA GLY A 43 6.67 -1.39 -26.10
C GLY A 43 5.66 -1.39 -24.95
N GLN A 44 4.67 -0.50 -24.98
CA GLN A 44 3.59 -0.40 -24.00
C GLN A 44 2.24 -0.66 -24.67
N PRO A 45 2.04 -1.85 -25.26
CA PRO A 45 0.78 -2.18 -25.91
C PRO A 45 -0.35 -2.16 -24.88
N THR A 46 -1.51 -1.70 -25.32
CA THR A 46 -2.80 -1.82 -24.62
C THR A 46 -3.73 -2.64 -25.48
N PRO A 47 -4.85 -3.15 -24.92
CA PRO A 47 -5.90 -3.72 -25.75
C PRO A 47 -6.34 -2.78 -26.88
N GLY A 48 -6.45 -1.47 -26.59
CA GLY A 48 -6.81 -0.44 -27.57
C GLY A 48 -5.77 -0.17 -28.66
N SER A 49 -4.56 -0.73 -28.56
CA SER A 49 -3.52 -0.60 -29.59
C SER A 49 -3.81 -1.44 -30.85
N TYR A 50 -4.76 -2.38 -30.77
CA TYR A 50 -5.14 -3.27 -31.87
C TYR A 50 -6.48 -2.84 -32.46
N GLY A 51 -6.49 -2.58 -33.75
CA GLY A 51 -7.68 -2.29 -34.53
C GLY A 51 -8.54 -3.53 -34.76
N LYS A 52 -9.62 -3.34 -35.52
CA LYS A 52 -10.58 -4.39 -35.83
C LYS A 52 -9.92 -5.56 -36.60
N ASP A 53 -9.11 -5.22 -37.59
CA ASP A 53 -8.51 -6.21 -38.49
C ASP A 53 -7.46 -7.06 -37.76
N GLU A 54 -6.67 -6.46 -36.87
CA GLU A 54 -5.71 -7.19 -36.05
C GLU A 54 -6.41 -8.13 -35.05
N ARG A 55 -7.51 -7.67 -34.43
CA ARG A 55 -8.31 -8.49 -33.51
C ARG A 55 -8.98 -9.66 -34.23
N GLU A 56 -9.47 -9.44 -35.44
CA GLU A 56 -10.01 -10.48 -36.30
C GLU A 56 -8.93 -11.49 -36.70
N ALA A 57 -7.74 -11.01 -37.06
CA ALA A 57 -6.61 -11.88 -37.37
C ALA A 57 -6.19 -12.74 -36.16
N MET A 58 -6.16 -12.18 -34.95
CA MET A 58 -5.88 -12.95 -33.72
C MET A 58 -6.90 -14.07 -33.53
N ARG A 59 -8.18 -13.74 -33.67
CA ARG A 59 -9.29 -14.68 -33.52
C ARG A 59 -9.22 -15.81 -34.54
N ASP A 60 -9.02 -15.48 -35.80
CA ASP A 60 -8.99 -16.46 -36.89
C ASP A 60 -7.76 -17.35 -36.76
N LEU A 61 -6.61 -16.77 -36.39
CA LEU A 61 -5.39 -17.51 -36.14
C LEU A 61 -5.56 -18.52 -35.00
N ALA A 62 -6.15 -18.11 -33.87
CA ALA A 62 -6.45 -19.01 -32.76
C ALA A 62 -7.42 -20.12 -33.17
N LYS A 63 -8.51 -19.77 -33.88
CA LYS A 63 -9.52 -20.72 -34.35
C LYS A 63 -8.96 -21.76 -35.31
N LEU A 64 -8.17 -21.33 -36.30
CA LEU A 64 -7.58 -22.21 -37.31
C LEU A 64 -6.60 -23.21 -36.68
N ASN A 65 -5.85 -22.77 -35.67
CA ASN A 65 -4.85 -23.60 -34.99
C ASN A 65 -5.41 -24.33 -33.76
N LYS A 66 -6.71 -24.18 -33.46
CA LYS A 66 -7.38 -24.76 -32.27
C LYS A 66 -6.67 -24.38 -30.96
N VAL A 67 -6.25 -23.12 -30.85
CA VAL A 67 -5.62 -22.57 -29.66
C VAL A 67 -6.65 -21.79 -28.84
N GLU A 68 -6.68 -22.04 -27.54
CA GLU A 68 -7.50 -21.26 -26.60
C GLU A 68 -6.76 -19.99 -26.19
N LEU A 69 -7.46 -18.86 -26.18
CA LEU A 69 -6.91 -17.58 -25.78
C LEU A 69 -7.43 -17.20 -24.39
N THR A 70 -6.53 -16.65 -23.57
CA THR A 70 -6.88 -15.92 -22.34
C THR A 70 -6.32 -14.51 -22.42
N THR A 71 -6.90 -13.59 -21.67
CA THR A 71 -6.44 -12.20 -21.64
C THR A 71 -6.00 -11.83 -20.24
N HIS A 72 -4.78 -11.35 -20.10
CA HIS A 72 -4.28 -10.75 -18.88
C HIS A 72 -4.55 -9.25 -18.92
N ALA A 73 -5.28 -8.72 -17.93
CA ALA A 73 -5.42 -7.28 -17.75
C ALA A 73 -4.04 -6.64 -17.56
N THR A 74 -3.91 -5.36 -17.89
CA THR A 74 -2.57 -4.75 -17.93
C THR A 74 -1.79 -4.90 -16.63
N LEU A 75 -0.51 -5.25 -16.74
CA LEU A 75 0.43 -5.28 -15.62
C LEU A 75 0.76 -3.87 -15.11
N GLY A 76 0.36 -2.83 -15.84
CA GLY A 76 0.62 -1.44 -15.51
C GLY A 76 -0.26 -0.88 -14.39
N VAL A 77 -1.28 -1.61 -13.94
CA VAL A 77 -2.13 -1.24 -12.80
C VAL A 77 -1.81 -2.06 -11.56
N SER A 78 -1.95 -1.44 -10.39
CA SER A 78 -1.61 -2.03 -9.09
C SER A 78 -2.66 -3.04 -8.58
N GLY A 79 -3.75 -3.24 -9.31
CA GLY A 79 -4.86 -4.14 -8.98
C GLY A 79 -6.09 -3.40 -8.43
N LEU A 80 -6.95 -4.13 -7.71
CA LEU A 80 -8.30 -3.68 -7.37
C LEU A 80 -8.39 -2.90 -6.04
N ALA A 81 -7.37 -2.94 -5.18
CA ALA A 81 -7.43 -2.23 -3.90
C ALA A 81 -7.24 -0.71 -4.00
N GLY A 82 -6.84 -0.17 -5.15
CA GLY A 82 -6.61 1.27 -5.33
C GLY A 82 -5.26 1.76 -4.81
N PHE A 83 -4.26 0.88 -4.69
CA PHE A 83 -2.90 1.31 -4.36
C PHE A 83 -2.29 2.16 -5.47
N SER A 84 -2.01 3.42 -5.13
CA SER A 84 -1.22 4.28 -5.99
C SER A 84 0.25 3.81 -6.01
N ARG A 85 1.02 4.32 -6.97
CA ARG A 85 2.47 4.12 -7.02
C ARG A 85 3.20 4.83 -5.88
N GLN A 86 2.58 5.87 -5.31
CA GLN A 86 3.06 6.64 -4.18
C GLN A 86 2.79 5.92 -2.85
N GLY A 87 2.05 4.81 -2.88
CA GLY A 87 1.81 3.95 -1.73
C GLY A 87 0.56 4.28 -0.92
N ASN A 88 -0.20 5.32 -1.30
CA ASN A 88 -1.50 5.65 -0.71
C ASN A 88 -2.65 4.87 -1.39
N LEU A 89 -3.80 4.83 -0.72
CA LEU A 89 -5.05 4.37 -1.32
C LEU A 89 -5.73 5.54 -2.04
N ASP A 90 -6.08 5.34 -3.30
CA ASP A 90 -6.66 6.35 -4.17
C ASP A 90 -7.80 5.73 -4.99
N GLU A 91 -8.99 6.31 -4.85
CA GLU A 91 -10.19 5.89 -5.59
C GLU A 91 -10.01 6.06 -7.11
N SER A 92 -9.29 7.08 -7.54
CA SER A 92 -9.04 7.33 -8.95
C SER A 92 -8.15 6.25 -9.58
N GLU A 93 -7.18 5.71 -8.83
CA GLU A 93 -6.37 4.57 -9.27
C GLU A 93 -7.18 3.27 -9.27
N ARG A 94 -8.12 3.11 -8.34
CA ARG A 94 -9.08 1.98 -8.36
C ARG A 94 -9.98 2.04 -9.60
N GLU A 95 -10.59 3.19 -9.88
CA GLU A 95 -11.44 3.41 -11.05
C GLU A 95 -10.67 3.15 -12.35
N LYS A 96 -9.45 3.69 -12.46
CA LYS A 96 -8.55 3.44 -13.59
C LYS A 96 -8.26 1.94 -13.77
N SER A 97 -8.02 1.21 -12.68
CA SER A 97 -7.80 -0.24 -12.73
C SER A 97 -9.04 -0.99 -13.22
N LEU A 98 -10.23 -0.60 -12.77
CA LEU A 98 -11.50 -1.16 -13.27
C LEU A 98 -11.69 -0.90 -14.76
N HIS A 99 -11.37 0.30 -15.24
CA HIS A 99 -11.44 0.64 -16.67
C HIS A 99 -10.44 -0.16 -17.52
N GLU A 100 -9.25 -0.48 -16.99
CA GLU A 100 -8.32 -1.37 -17.71
C GLU A 100 -8.79 -2.82 -17.75
N ILE A 101 -9.40 -3.31 -16.67
CA ILE A 101 -10.01 -4.64 -16.65
C ILE A 101 -11.16 -4.70 -17.64
N GLN A 102 -12.02 -3.68 -17.69
CA GLN A 102 -13.08 -3.59 -18.69
C GLN A 102 -12.52 -3.62 -20.13
N ARG A 103 -11.45 -2.86 -20.41
CA ARG A 103 -10.77 -2.93 -21.71
C ARG A 103 -10.26 -4.33 -22.05
N ALA A 104 -9.75 -5.06 -21.07
CA ALA A 104 -9.31 -6.44 -21.25
C ALA A 104 -10.49 -7.40 -21.48
N VAL A 105 -11.62 -7.20 -20.81
CA VAL A 105 -12.88 -7.94 -21.04
C VAL A 105 -13.36 -7.74 -22.47
N ASP A 106 -13.47 -6.50 -22.92
CA ASP A 106 -13.95 -6.16 -24.26
C ASP A 106 -13.02 -6.76 -25.34
N PHE A 107 -11.71 -6.68 -25.12
CA PHE A 107 -10.73 -7.29 -26.00
C PHE A 107 -10.82 -8.82 -26.04
N ALA A 108 -11.02 -9.47 -24.90
CA ALA A 108 -11.24 -10.92 -24.84
C ALA A 108 -12.53 -11.32 -25.57
N ALA A 109 -13.59 -10.51 -25.45
CA ALA A 109 -14.83 -10.74 -26.18
C ALA A 109 -14.61 -10.69 -27.70
N ASP A 110 -13.80 -9.74 -28.20
CA ASP A 110 -13.52 -9.60 -29.64
C ASP A 110 -12.61 -10.70 -30.20
N THR A 111 -11.52 -10.99 -29.48
CA THR A 111 -10.40 -11.84 -29.96
C THR A 111 -10.57 -13.31 -29.59
N ALA A 112 -10.99 -13.59 -28.36
CA ALA A 112 -11.14 -14.92 -27.82
C ALA A 112 -12.60 -15.43 -27.86
N ARG A 113 -13.56 -14.55 -28.19
CA ARG A 113 -15.02 -14.80 -28.07
C ARG A 113 -15.43 -15.20 -26.65
N GLY A 114 -14.77 -14.59 -25.66
CA GLY A 114 -14.85 -14.98 -24.25
C GLY A 114 -13.62 -15.79 -23.82
N GLY A 115 -13.61 -16.27 -22.58
CA GLY A 115 -12.46 -16.98 -22.01
C GLY A 115 -12.06 -16.40 -20.66
N ALA A 116 -11.02 -16.97 -20.06
CA ALA A 116 -10.54 -16.51 -18.77
C ALA A 116 -9.85 -15.15 -18.90
N ILE A 117 -10.16 -14.26 -17.95
CA ILE A 117 -9.53 -12.96 -17.81
C ILE A 117 -8.71 -13.00 -16.52
N VAL A 118 -7.41 -12.78 -16.65
CA VAL A 118 -6.47 -12.80 -15.52
C VAL A 118 -6.27 -11.37 -15.05
N VAL A 119 -6.42 -11.17 -13.74
CA VAL A 119 -6.27 -9.87 -13.09
C VAL A 119 -5.40 -10.03 -11.86
N HIS A 120 -4.60 -9.00 -11.55
CA HIS A 120 -3.97 -8.90 -10.25
C HIS A 120 -4.99 -8.29 -9.28
N THR A 121 -5.31 -9.01 -8.21
CA THR A 121 -6.23 -8.51 -7.17
C THR A 121 -5.64 -7.31 -6.43
N GLY A 122 -4.30 -7.24 -6.31
CA GLY A 122 -3.59 -6.10 -5.72
C GLY A 122 -4.03 -5.85 -4.29
N GLU A 123 -3.92 -6.87 -3.44
CA GLU A 123 -4.51 -6.86 -2.09
C GLU A 123 -3.71 -6.05 -1.07
N TRP A 124 -4.37 -5.73 0.05
CA TRP A 124 -3.75 -5.09 1.20
C TRP A 124 -2.59 -5.94 1.76
N PRO A 125 -1.36 -5.41 1.83
CA PRO A 125 -0.22 -6.15 2.37
C PRO A 125 -0.47 -6.40 3.85
N ARG A 126 -0.48 -7.67 4.23
CA ARG A 126 -0.61 -8.11 5.62
C ARG A 126 0.48 -9.12 5.94
N PRO A 127 0.96 -9.15 7.19
CA PRO A 127 1.85 -10.22 7.63
C PRO A 127 1.16 -11.59 7.50
N MET A 128 1.90 -12.60 7.05
CA MET A 128 1.36 -13.95 6.83
C MET A 128 0.89 -14.58 8.14
N PHE A 129 1.66 -14.38 9.22
CA PHE A 129 1.36 -14.94 10.54
C PHE A 129 0.02 -14.47 11.13
N ASP A 130 -0.51 -13.33 10.70
CA ASP A 130 -1.77 -12.75 11.20
C ASP A 130 -2.97 -13.66 10.92
N LYS A 131 -2.99 -14.28 9.72
CA LYS A 131 -4.06 -15.20 9.32
C LYS A 131 -3.64 -16.67 9.44
N PHE A 132 -2.35 -16.95 9.26
CA PHE A 132 -1.81 -18.30 9.27
C PHE A 132 -0.55 -18.36 10.14
N PRO A 133 -0.68 -18.54 11.47
CA PRO A 133 0.44 -18.47 12.41
C PRO A 133 1.60 -19.42 12.10
N GLU A 134 1.33 -20.52 11.41
CA GLU A 134 2.31 -21.51 10.97
C GLU A 134 3.15 -21.07 9.76
N PHE A 135 2.68 -20.07 8.99
CA PHE A 135 3.40 -19.54 7.83
C PHE A 135 4.02 -18.19 8.17
N LYS A 136 5.34 -18.11 7.97
CA LYS A 136 6.10 -16.86 8.09
C LYS A 136 6.78 -16.54 6.77
N GLU A 137 6.65 -15.31 6.29
CA GLU A 137 7.34 -14.84 5.09
C GLU A 137 8.86 -14.74 5.34
N PHE A 138 9.24 -14.39 6.57
CA PHE A 138 10.64 -14.31 7.00
C PHE A 138 10.81 -14.69 8.48
N PRO A 139 12.04 -15.02 8.93
CA PRO A 139 12.29 -15.35 10.34
C PRO A 139 11.87 -14.21 11.28
N LYS A 140 11.09 -14.54 12.32
CA LYS A 140 10.57 -13.59 13.32
C LYS A 140 9.59 -12.54 12.78
N GLU A 141 8.83 -12.88 11.74
CA GLU A 141 7.79 -11.99 11.21
C GLU A 141 6.79 -11.53 12.28
N ASP A 142 6.41 -12.40 13.21
CA ASP A 142 5.54 -12.10 14.35
C ASP A 142 6.06 -10.98 15.28
N GLU A 143 7.39 -10.86 15.41
CA GLU A 143 8.06 -9.83 16.21
C GLU A 143 8.37 -8.56 15.40
N LYS A 144 8.63 -8.71 14.10
CA LYS A 144 9.24 -7.65 13.26
C LYS A 144 8.38 -7.19 12.08
N ALA A 145 7.17 -7.72 11.96
CA ALA A 145 6.27 -7.38 10.87
C ALA A 145 6.03 -5.88 10.77
N VAL A 146 5.83 -5.45 9.53
CA VAL A 146 5.38 -4.10 9.22
C VAL A 146 3.86 -4.10 9.22
N LEU A 147 3.27 -3.37 10.14
CA LEU A 147 1.87 -3.04 10.14
C LEU A 147 1.65 -1.83 9.23
N ARG A 148 0.74 -1.95 8.28
CA ARG A 148 0.32 -0.83 7.44
C ARG A 148 -1.00 -0.30 7.95
N LEU A 149 -1.13 1.02 8.00
CA LEU A 149 -2.29 1.74 8.48
C LEU A 149 -2.80 2.65 7.39
N VAL A 150 -4.11 2.86 7.34
CA VAL A 150 -4.74 3.80 6.41
C VAL A 150 -5.38 4.91 7.23
N ASP A 151 -5.09 6.15 6.88
CA ASP A 151 -5.97 7.27 7.25
C ASP A 151 -7.17 7.27 6.32
N GLU A 152 -8.34 6.88 6.84
CA GLU A 152 -9.58 6.78 6.05
C GLU A 152 -10.03 8.10 5.42
N ARG A 153 -9.56 9.25 5.93
CA ARG A 153 -9.91 10.57 5.40
C ARG A 153 -9.08 10.96 4.19
N THR A 154 -7.80 10.59 4.18
CA THR A 154 -6.81 11.04 3.18
C THR A 154 -6.36 9.92 2.25
N GLY A 155 -6.54 8.66 2.65
CA GLY A 155 -6.00 7.49 1.96
C GLY A 155 -4.51 7.25 2.25
N ASP A 156 -3.87 8.09 3.07
CA ASP A 156 -2.45 7.97 3.37
C ASP A 156 -2.14 6.66 4.10
N VAL A 157 -1.09 5.99 3.64
CA VAL A 157 -0.65 4.72 4.21
C VAL A 157 0.63 4.91 5.02
N GLN A 158 0.57 4.59 6.30
CA GLN A 158 1.73 4.62 7.19
C GLN A 158 2.19 3.20 7.52
N ALA A 159 3.50 2.97 7.41
CA ALA A 159 4.12 1.70 7.72
C ALA A 159 4.83 1.79 9.08
N ILE A 160 4.42 0.94 10.01
CA ILE A 160 4.92 0.90 11.38
C ILE A 160 5.49 -0.49 11.64
N LYS A 161 6.74 -0.59 12.07
CA LYS A 161 7.33 -1.87 12.46
C LYS A 161 6.94 -2.22 13.88
N LYS A 162 6.61 -3.48 14.16
CA LYS A 162 6.34 -3.96 15.52
C LYS A 162 7.55 -3.85 16.45
N ASP A 163 8.76 -3.91 15.91
CA ASP A 163 10.00 -3.76 16.69
C ASP A 163 10.46 -2.30 16.82
N MET A 164 9.70 -1.32 16.30
CA MET A 164 10.01 0.08 16.44
C MET A 164 9.71 0.53 17.88
N PRO A 165 10.71 1.01 18.65
CA PRO A 165 10.43 1.62 19.94
C PRO A 165 9.64 2.92 19.74
N ILE A 166 8.56 3.09 20.50
CA ILE A 166 7.87 4.38 20.59
C ILE A 166 8.46 5.13 21.77
N TYR A 167 8.85 6.38 21.54
CA TYR A 167 9.45 7.22 22.56
C TYR A 167 8.39 8.10 23.21
N GLU A 168 8.12 7.89 24.50
CA GLU A 168 7.18 8.69 25.27
C GLU A 168 7.90 9.76 26.12
N PRO A 169 7.40 11.00 26.16
CA PRO A 169 7.95 12.01 27.05
C PRO A 169 7.59 11.69 28.51
N VAL A 170 8.50 11.96 29.44
CA VAL A 170 8.24 11.79 30.87
C VAL A 170 7.39 12.95 31.38
N GLU A 171 6.15 12.65 31.76
CA GLU A 171 5.19 13.63 32.27
C GLU A 171 5.46 14.00 33.73
N ILE A 172 5.41 15.29 34.04
CA ILE A 172 5.36 15.83 35.40
C ILE A 172 3.90 16.20 35.68
N ARG A 173 3.28 15.50 36.62
CA ARG A 173 1.86 15.66 36.97
C ARG A 173 1.67 16.39 38.29
N ASP A 174 0.60 17.16 38.39
CA ASP A 174 0.16 17.76 39.65
C ASP A 174 -0.22 16.65 40.64
N PRO A 175 0.36 16.60 41.85
CA PRO A 175 0.02 15.58 42.84
C PRO A 175 -1.43 15.68 43.35
N LYS A 176 -2.10 16.82 43.18
CA LYS A 176 -3.47 17.07 43.64
C LYS A 176 -4.52 16.82 42.56
N THR A 177 -4.25 17.23 41.32
CA THR A 177 -5.23 17.11 40.22
C THR A 177 -4.91 15.97 39.26
N GLY A 178 -3.67 15.48 39.25
CA GLY A 178 -3.20 14.47 38.30
C GLY A 178 -2.99 15.00 36.88
N GLU A 179 -3.22 16.28 36.64
CA GLU A 179 -3.04 16.93 35.34
C GLU A 179 -1.56 17.08 34.99
N VAL A 180 -1.24 17.03 33.70
CA VAL A 180 0.14 17.22 33.23
C VAL A 180 0.49 18.71 33.31
N ILE A 181 1.42 19.06 34.20
CA ILE A 181 1.90 20.44 34.38
C ILE A 181 3.05 20.72 33.41
N ASN A 182 3.97 19.78 33.26
CA ASN A 182 5.16 19.93 32.41
C ASN A 182 5.73 18.56 32.04
N TYR A 183 6.87 18.52 31.35
CA TYR A 183 7.61 17.31 31.02
C TYR A 183 9.04 17.41 31.53
N GLU A 184 9.62 16.28 31.95
CA GLU A 184 11.02 16.21 32.37
C GLU A 184 11.92 16.53 31.16
N ARG A 185 12.94 17.35 31.38
CA ARG A 185 13.95 17.71 30.36
C ARG A 185 15.34 17.27 30.82
N ASP A 186 16.19 16.92 29.87
CA ASP A 186 17.57 16.54 30.14
C ASP A 186 18.49 17.76 30.32
N GLU A 187 19.78 17.52 30.52
CA GLU A 187 20.79 18.57 30.73
C GLU A 187 20.96 19.49 29.51
N SER A 188 20.60 19.02 28.30
CA SER A 188 20.63 19.82 27.07
C SER A 188 19.37 20.67 26.90
N GLY A 189 18.38 20.49 27.77
CA GLY A 189 17.09 21.15 27.70
C GLY A 189 16.10 20.45 26.78
N ASP A 190 16.38 19.25 26.28
CA ASP A 190 15.47 18.47 25.43
C ASP A 190 14.50 17.65 26.28
N VAL A 191 13.30 17.35 25.76
CA VAL A 191 12.32 16.52 26.48
C VAL A 191 12.88 15.12 26.67
N LYS A 192 12.96 14.68 27.92
CA LYS A 192 13.38 13.32 28.26
C LYS A 192 12.34 12.34 27.76
N ILE A 193 12.79 11.42 26.93
CA ILE A 193 11.95 10.38 26.32
C ILE A 193 12.34 9.00 26.82
N ILE A 194 11.35 8.12 27.00
CA ILE A 194 11.53 6.72 27.39
C ILE A 194 11.01 5.84 26.25
N PRO A 195 11.82 4.88 25.75
CA PRO A 195 11.36 3.93 24.75
C PRO A 195 10.38 2.93 25.36
N LYS A 196 9.32 2.62 24.62
CA LYS A 196 8.38 1.53 24.90
C LYS A 196 8.28 0.61 23.70
N THR A 197 8.24 -0.69 23.99
CA THR A 197 8.09 -1.75 23.00
C THR A 197 6.62 -2.01 22.70
N PHE A 198 6.35 -2.69 21.58
CA PHE A 198 4.98 -3.08 21.19
C PHE A 198 4.25 -3.84 22.28
N ASP A 199 4.88 -4.84 22.90
CA ASP A 199 4.25 -5.67 23.92
C ASP A 199 3.90 -4.88 25.19
N GLU A 200 4.77 -3.94 25.60
CA GLU A 200 4.50 -3.05 26.73
C GLU A 200 3.31 -2.15 26.45
N ILE A 201 3.28 -1.55 25.26
CA ILE A 201 2.19 -0.67 24.82
C ILE A 201 0.87 -1.43 24.76
N VAL A 202 0.85 -2.59 24.10
CA VAL A 202 -0.36 -3.41 24.00
C VAL A 202 -0.86 -3.81 25.38
N LYS A 203 0.05 -4.19 26.29
CA LYS A 203 -0.30 -4.54 27.66
C LYS A 203 -0.84 -3.36 28.45
N GLU A 204 -0.34 -2.15 28.24
CA GLU A 204 -0.83 -0.94 28.90
C GLU A 204 -2.19 -0.52 28.37
N GLU A 205 -2.33 -0.38 27.05
CA GLU A 205 -3.58 0.07 26.42
C GLU A 205 -4.72 -0.94 26.65
N LYS A 206 -4.46 -2.25 26.59
CA LYS A 206 -5.49 -3.27 26.87
C LYS A 206 -5.98 -3.29 28.32
N LYS A 207 -5.29 -2.68 29.28
CA LYS A 207 -5.83 -2.52 30.65
C LYS A 207 -7.01 -1.56 30.67
N PHE A 208 -7.01 -0.57 29.79
CA PHE A 208 -8.05 0.46 29.69
C PHE A 208 -9.03 0.16 28.55
N HIS A 209 -8.55 -0.53 27.51
CA HIS A 209 -9.26 -0.81 26.27
C HIS A 209 -9.10 -2.29 25.86
N PRO A 210 -9.64 -3.24 26.64
CA PRO A 210 -9.49 -4.68 26.39
C PRO A 210 -10.10 -5.13 25.05
N GLU A 211 -11.03 -4.36 24.48
CA GLU A 211 -11.68 -4.58 23.20
C GLU A 211 -10.78 -4.32 21.98
N LEU A 212 -9.69 -3.58 22.14
CA LEU A 212 -8.81 -3.23 21.03
C LEU A 212 -7.97 -4.44 20.61
N SER A 213 -7.81 -4.59 19.29
CA SER A 213 -6.77 -5.49 18.77
C SER A 213 -5.39 -4.97 19.21
N PRO A 214 -4.37 -5.84 19.35
CA PRO A 214 -2.99 -5.41 19.65
C PRO A 214 -2.51 -4.28 18.74
N GLU A 215 -2.84 -4.34 17.46
CA GLU A 215 -2.48 -3.35 16.45
C GLU A 215 -3.17 -2.03 16.77
N LYS A 216 -4.49 -2.02 16.97
CA LYS A 216 -5.24 -0.80 17.32
C LYS A 216 -4.76 -0.17 18.62
N ALA A 217 -4.45 -0.98 19.62
CA ALA A 217 -3.86 -0.53 20.87
C ALA A 217 -2.51 0.17 20.62
N PHE A 218 -1.61 -0.46 19.86
CA PHE A 218 -0.32 0.13 19.51
C PHE A 218 -0.45 1.46 18.75
N ILE A 219 -1.35 1.51 17.77
CA ILE A 219 -1.57 2.70 16.93
C ILE A 219 -2.14 3.86 17.76
N ASN A 220 -3.15 3.59 18.58
CA ASN A 220 -3.75 4.59 19.45
C ASN A 220 -2.69 5.19 20.39
N HIS A 221 -1.84 4.34 20.94
CA HIS A 221 -0.73 4.79 21.77
C HIS A 221 0.27 5.62 20.98
N TYR A 222 0.69 5.19 19.78
CA TYR A 222 1.61 5.94 18.92
C TYR A 222 1.16 7.39 18.69
N TYR A 223 -0.10 7.59 18.26
CA TYR A 223 -0.62 8.95 18.05
C TYR A 223 -0.76 9.74 19.34
N LYS A 224 -1.08 9.08 20.46
CA LYS A 224 -1.12 9.71 21.78
C LYS A 224 0.27 10.16 22.21
N SER A 225 1.30 9.34 22.03
CA SER A 225 2.68 9.68 22.34
C SER A 225 3.18 10.84 21.46
N GLU A 226 2.88 10.84 20.16
CA GLU A 226 3.20 11.96 19.27
C GLU A 226 2.48 13.26 19.70
N SER A 227 1.20 13.17 20.07
CA SER A 227 0.45 14.31 20.61
C SER A 227 1.07 14.86 21.90
N LYS A 228 1.49 13.98 22.82
CA LYS A 228 2.21 14.39 24.03
C LYS A 228 3.53 15.07 23.73
N ARG A 229 4.31 14.57 22.76
CA ARG A 229 5.57 15.20 22.34
C ARG A 229 5.34 16.60 21.79
N MET A 230 4.35 16.77 20.92
CA MET A 230 3.96 18.09 20.42
C MET A 230 3.49 19.03 21.54
N HIS A 231 2.74 18.51 22.51
CA HIS A 231 2.31 19.28 23.67
C HIS A 231 3.49 19.70 24.56
N ALA A 232 4.46 18.81 24.79
CA ALA A 232 5.66 19.10 25.56
C ALA A 232 6.52 20.22 24.95
N GLU A 233 6.64 20.21 23.62
CA GLU A 233 7.28 21.30 22.88
C GLU A 233 6.49 22.61 22.99
N SER A 234 5.17 22.56 22.81
CA SER A 234 4.30 23.74 22.93
C SER A 234 4.43 24.44 24.29
N LEU A 235 4.43 23.69 25.39
CA LEU A 235 4.59 24.25 26.74
C LEU A 235 5.96 24.91 26.92
N PHE A 236 7.02 24.32 26.37
CA PHE A 236 8.37 24.87 26.47
C PHE A 236 8.53 26.16 25.66
N TRP A 237 8.11 26.17 24.40
CA TRP A 237 8.18 27.38 23.58
C TRP A 237 7.27 28.49 24.11
N GLY A 238 6.09 28.13 24.64
CA GLY A 238 5.18 29.07 25.28
C GLY A 238 5.77 29.72 26.54
N SER A 239 6.35 28.91 27.44
CA SER A 239 6.99 29.42 28.66
C SER A 239 8.23 30.28 28.35
N THR A 240 9.09 29.83 27.43
CA THR A 240 10.26 30.57 26.97
C THR A 240 9.89 31.91 26.35
N ALA A 241 8.83 31.98 25.55
CA ALA A 241 8.34 33.23 24.97
C ALA A 241 7.84 34.22 26.04
N ILE A 242 7.17 33.72 27.08
CA ILE A 242 6.71 34.55 28.21
C ILE A 242 7.91 35.10 29.00
N GLU A 243 8.92 34.29 29.25
CA GLU A 243 10.14 34.72 29.94
C GLU A 243 10.93 35.74 29.13
N ALA A 244 11.14 35.49 27.83
CA ALA A 244 11.79 36.44 26.92
C ALA A 244 11.06 37.79 26.89
N ARG A 245 9.71 37.77 26.85
CA ARG A 245 8.91 38.99 26.93
C ARG A 245 9.11 39.74 28.25
N LYS A 246 9.09 39.04 29.39
CA LYS A 246 9.33 39.66 30.71
C LYS A 246 10.74 40.25 30.81
N GLN A 247 11.73 39.62 30.20
CA GLN A 247 13.09 40.14 30.16
C GLN A 247 13.16 41.44 29.36
N ILE A 248 12.58 41.47 28.16
CA ILE A 248 12.50 42.70 27.34
C ILE A 248 11.77 43.82 28.10
N GLU A 249 10.65 43.52 28.76
CA GLU A 249 9.90 44.50 29.57
C GLU A 249 10.69 45.03 30.78
N ARG A 250 11.66 44.27 31.30
CA ARG A 250 12.59 44.73 32.35
C ARG A 250 13.71 45.59 31.80
N GLU A 251 14.23 45.26 30.61
CA GLU A 251 15.31 46.01 29.96
C GLU A 251 14.85 47.36 29.40
N LEU A 252 13.54 47.51 29.11
CA LEU A 252 12.91 48.76 28.66
C LEU A 252 12.51 49.72 29.80
N LYS A 253 12.64 49.33 31.07
CA LYS A 253 12.34 50.16 32.25
C LYS A 253 13.62 50.69 32.88
#